data_AF-A0A3G6ZIS6-F1
#
_entry.id   AF-A0A3G6ZIS6-F1
#
_cell.length_a   1.000
_cell.length_b   1.000
_cell.length_c   1.000
_cell.angle_alpha   90.00
_cell.angle_beta   90.00
_cell.angle_gamma   90.00
#
_symmetry.space_group_name_H-M   'P 1'
#
loop_
_entity.id
_entity.type
_entity.pdbx_description
1 polymer ?
#
loop_
_entity_poly.entity_id
_entity_poly.type
_entity_poly.pdbx_seq_one_letter_code
_entity_poly.pdbx_strand_id
1 'polypeptide(L)'
;MDRIYVETAIAADVETVWRLTQDPVSHARWDIRFSRIDPDPRPESDATTPTRFRYERRTPLHTVRGTGVSVGERQRADGTRTSALRFHTRDRLSPIRSGHGFWRYVPDGDRTVFLTGYDYTPGWGPLDLIVRPLLGWATAWSFDRLRIWIETGVPPERWPLVSVVWWWRRDRPRAARCARTPTRARRGSGVATAPATLEALPDPKDGA
;
A
#
# COMPACT_ATOMS: atom_id res chain seq x y z
N MET A 1 6.91 -15.75 -10.59
CA MET A 1 5.65 -14.99 -10.81
C MET A 1 5.89 -13.57 -10.40
N ASP A 2 5.40 -12.61 -11.18
CA ASP A 2 5.81 -11.22 -11.07
C ASP A 2 5.28 -10.51 -9.81
N ARG A 3 6.11 -9.61 -9.30
CA ARG A 3 5.81 -8.64 -8.25
C ARG A 3 4.54 -7.85 -8.61
N ILE A 4 3.66 -7.61 -7.64
CA ILE A 4 2.51 -6.73 -7.85
C ILE A 4 3.00 -5.29 -7.95
N TYR A 5 2.57 -4.59 -9.02
CA TYR A 5 2.84 -3.18 -9.24
C TYR A 5 1.53 -2.39 -9.41
N VAL A 6 1.45 -1.21 -8.80
CA VAL A 6 0.38 -0.23 -9.02
C VAL A 6 0.97 1.17 -9.01
N GLU A 7 0.55 2.02 -9.93
CA GLU A 7 0.88 3.44 -9.99
C GLU A 7 -0.37 4.26 -10.30
N THR A 8 -0.49 5.42 -9.64
CA THR A 8 -1.50 6.44 -9.92
C THR A 8 -0.88 7.83 -9.84
N ALA A 9 -1.37 8.77 -10.64
CA ALA A 9 -1.11 10.19 -10.44
C ALA A 9 -2.22 10.80 -9.58
N ILE A 10 -1.85 11.67 -8.65
CA ILE A 10 -2.77 12.36 -7.73
C ILE A 10 -2.47 13.86 -7.85
N ALA A 11 -3.50 14.67 -8.10
CA ALA A 11 -3.39 16.13 -8.13
C ALA A 11 -3.28 16.70 -6.71
N ALA A 12 -2.14 16.43 -6.07
CA ALA A 12 -1.75 16.96 -4.77
C ALA A 12 -0.22 16.88 -4.60
N ASP A 13 0.29 17.71 -3.70
CA ASP A 13 1.69 17.71 -3.30
C ASP A 13 2.09 16.41 -2.56
N VAL A 14 3.40 16.12 -2.53
CA VAL A 14 3.93 14.90 -1.93
C VAL A 14 3.63 14.82 -0.44
N GLU A 15 3.60 15.95 0.28
CA GLU A 15 3.35 15.98 1.72
C GLU A 15 1.91 15.55 2.02
N THR A 16 0.94 16.02 1.24
CA THR A 16 -0.46 15.61 1.37
C THR A 16 -0.64 14.11 1.12
N VAL A 17 -0.05 13.57 0.05
CA VAL A 17 -0.14 12.13 -0.25
C VAL A 17 0.58 11.32 0.82
N TRP A 18 1.77 11.76 1.25
CA TRP A 18 2.55 11.13 2.31
C TRP A 18 1.77 11.05 3.62
N ARG A 19 1.23 12.17 4.11
CA ARG A 19 0.47 12.22 5.37
C ARG A 19 -0.70 11.24 5.38
N LEU A 20 -1.52 11.22 4.33
CA LEU A 20 -2.73 10.38 4.27
C LEU A 20 -2.44 8.89 4.05
N THR A 21 -1.25 8.58 3.54
CA THR A 21 -0.81 7.19 3.33
C THR A 21 -0.05 6.66 4.55
N GLN A 22 0.72 7.48 5.26
CA GLN A 22 1.49 7.06 6.44
C GLN A 22 0.68 7.12 7.73
N ASP A 23 -0.34 7.97 7.85
CA ASP A 23 -1.21 8.01 9.03
C ASP A 23 -2.06 6.73 9.12
N PRO A 24 -1.92 5.90 10.19
CA PRO A 24 -2.61 4.61 10.30
C PRO A 24 -4.14 4.72 10.25
N VAL A 25 -4.68 5.80 10.83
CA VAL A 25 -6.14 6.04 10.85
C VAL A 25 -6.62 6.36 9.44
N SER A 26 -5.97 7.30 8.75
CA SER A 26 -6.30 7.65 7.36
C SER A 26 -6.10 6.46 6.42
N HIS A 27 -5.02 5.70 6.58
CA HIS A 27 -4.69 4.53 5.75
C HIS A 27 -5.81 3.49 5.78
N ALA A 28 -6.29 3.12 6.97
CA ALA A 28 -7.39 2.16 7.11
C ALA A 28 -8.70 2.61 6.44
N ARG A 29 -8.91 3.93 6.24
CA ARG A 29 -10.12 4.45 5.61
C ARG A 29 -10.18 4.16 4.12
N TRP A 30 -9.07 4.37 3.39
CA TRP A 30 -9.05 4.24 1.93
C TRP A 30 -8.61 2.86 1.43
N ASP A 31 -7.73 2.17 2.17
CA ASP A 31 -7.16 0.90 1.71
C ASP A 31 -7.97 -0.31 2.17
N ILE A 32 -8.71 -0.93 1.25
CA ILE A 32 -9.55 -2.10 1.57
C ILE A 32 -8.76 -3.33 2.00
N ARG A 33 -7.43 -3.31 1.81
CA ARG A 33 -6.56 -4.41 2.24
C ARG A 33 -6.44 -4.49 3.75
N PHE A 34 -6.69 -3.38 4.45
CA PHE A 34 -6.58 -3.24 5.90
C PHE A 34 -7.91 -2.76 6.49
N SER A 35 -8.19 -3.13 7.72
CA SER A 35 -9.32 -2.62 8.51
C SER A 35 -8.86 -1.82 9.72
N ARG A 36 -7.66 -2.12 10.22
CA ARG A 36 -7.03 -1.42 11.33
C ARG A 36 -5.52 -1.57 11.23
N ILE A 37 -4.79 -0.53 11.60
CA ILE A 37 -3.33 -0.51 11.70
C ILE A 37 -3.01 0.15 13.05
N ASP A 38 -2.35 -0.59 13.93
CA ASP A 38 -1.94 -0.14 15.26
C ASP A 38 -0.41 -0.07 15.29
N PRO A 39 0.19 1.12 15.21
CA PRO A 39 1.64 1.26 15.40
C PRO A 39 2.00 0.91 16.85
N ASP A 40 3.13 0.23 17.04
CA ASP A 40 3.65 0.05 18.39
C ASP A 40 4.18 1.39 18.94
N PRO A 41 4.13 1.62 20.26
CA PRO A 41 4.65 2.84 20.88
C PRO A 41 6.12 3.02 20.52
N ARG A 42 6.49 4.21 20.05
CA ARG A 42 7.85 4.57 19.68
C ARG A 42 8.35 5.71 20.58
N PRO A 43 9.56 5.62 21.15
CA PRO A 43 10.26 6.80 21.64
C PRO A 43 10.69 7.68 20.44
N GLU A 44 10.42 8.98 20.49
CA GLU A 44 10.62 9.96 19.40
C GLU A 44 12.06 10.02 18.82
N SER A 45 13.04 9.40 19.48
CA SER A 45 14.47 9.67 19.29
C SER A 45 15.15 8.98 18.09
N ASP A 46 14.46 8.30 17.18
CA ASP A 46 15.14 7.71 16.01
C ASP A 46 14.21 7.52 14.78
N ALA A 47 14.22 8.49 13.87
CA ALA A 47 13.49 8.45 12.59
C ALA A 47 13.97 7.34 11.65
N THR A 48 15.19 6.83 11.86
CA THR A 48 15.80 5.76 11.06
C THR A 48 15.46 4.36 11.54
N THR A 49 14.97 4.22 12.77
CA THR A 49 14.60 2.92 13.33
C THR A 49 13.33 2.39 12.65
N PRO A 50 13.23 1.09 12.33
CA PRO A 50 12.00 0.48 11.84
C PRO A 50 10.82 0.59 12.83
N THR A 51 9.65 1.03 12.37
CA THR A 51 8.40 1.06 13.17
C THR A 51 7.74 -0.29 13.08
N ARG A 52 7.53 -0.97 14.21
CA ARG A 52 6.66 -2.14 14.26
C ARG A 52 5.20 -1.70 14.31
N PHE A 53 4.32 -2.46 13.68
CA PHE A 53 2.89 -2.26 13.73
C PHE A 53 2.15 -3.59 13.69
N ARG A 54 0.95 -3.60 14.25
CA ARG A 54 -0.03 -4.67 14.09
C ARG A 54 -1.08 -4.23 13.08
N TYR A 55 -1.59 -5.16 12.29
CA TYR A 55 -2.69 -4.88 11.37
C TYR A 55 -3.79 -5.93 11.50
N GLU A 56 -5.02 -5.48 11.27
CA GLU A 56 -6.17 -6.35 11.12
C GLU A 56 -6.76 -6.18 9.72
N ARG A 57 -7.24 -7.28 9.15
CA ARG A 57 -8.14 -7.28 8.02
C ARG A 57 -9.39 -8.07 8.38
N ARG A 58 -10.51 -7.35 8.52
CA ARG A 58 -11.82 -7.92 8.81
C ARG A 58 -12.49 -8.34 7.51
N THR A 59 -13.05 -9.54 7.54
CA THR A 59 -13.98 -10.07 6.54
C THR A 59 -15.27 -10.48 7.27
N PRO A 60 -16.39 -10.70 6.57
CA PRO A 60 -17.64 -11.10 7.22
C PRO A 60 -17.54 -12.38 8.06
N LEU A 61 -16.59 -13.28 7.73
CA LEU A 61 -16.46 -14.59 8.36
C LEU A 61 -15.25 -14.71 9.29
N HIS A 62 -14.22 -13.87 9.12
CA HIS A 62 -12.96 -14.00 9.83
C HIS A 62 -12.18 -12.69 9.90
N THR A 63 -11.42 -12.51 10.98
CA THR A 63 -10.48 -11.37 11.12
C THR A 63 -9.05 -11.88 11.05
N VAL A 64 -8.37 -11.55 9.95
CA VAL A 64 -6.94 -11.84 9.80
C VAL A 64 -6.14 -10.82 10.60
N ARG A 65 -5.25 -11.29 11.45
CA ARG A 65 -4.31 -10.44 12.21
C ARG A 65 -2.88 -10.71 11.77
N GLY A 66 -2.07 -9.67 11.69
CA GLY A 66 -0.65 -9.80 11.39
C GLY A 66 0.19 -8.69 12.00
N THR A 67 1.49 -8.86 11.85
CA THR A 67 2.52 -7.91 12.29
C THR A 67 3.26 -7.38 11.07
N GLY A 68 3.78 -6.18 11.19
CA GLY A 68 4.60 -5.57 10.16
C GLY A 68 5.67 -4.68 10.74
N VAL A 69 6.65 -4.39 9.91
CA VAL A 69 7.72 -3.44 10.18
C VAL A 69 7.82 -2.51 8.99
N SER A 70 7.77 -1.20 9.23
CA SER A 70 7.97 -0.18 8.20
C SER A 70 9.17 0.70 8.54
N VAL A 71 9.99 1.01 7.54
CA VAL A 71 10.94 2.13 7.59
C VAL A 71 10.50 3.11 6.52
N GLY A 72 9.87 4.19 6.95
CA GLY A 72 9.97 5.47 6.25
C GLY A 72 11.14 6.15 6.91
N GLU A 73 12.22 6.48 6.22
CA GLU A 73 12.19 7.70 5.46
C GLU A 73 13.47 7.77 4.63
N ARG A 74 13.35 7.84 3.30
CA ARG A 74 14.44 8.34 2.47
C ARG A 74 13.90 9.38 1.54
N GLN A 75 14.07 10.64 1.93
CA GLN A 75 13.93 11.76 1.02
C GLN A 75 15.17 11.82 0.12
N ARG A 76 14.94 11.80 -1.18
CA ARG A 76 16.00 12.05 -2.17
C ARG A 76 16.07 13.55 -2.44
N ALA A 77 17.22 14.02 -2.93
CA ALA A 77 17.41 15.41 -3.35
C ALA A 77 16.43 15.86 -4.45
N ASP A 78 15.90 14.91 -5.22
CA ASP A 78 14.87 15.13 -6.24
C ASP A 78 13.44 15.28 -5.67
N GLY A 79 13.28 15.29 -4.34
CA GLY A 79 11.99 15.37 -3.65
C GLY A 79 11.23 14.04 -3.55
N THR A 80 11.75 12.96 -4.15
CA THR A 80 11.15 11.63 -4.04
C THR A 80 11.20 11.13 -2.60
N ARG A 81 10.07 10.61 -2.10
CA ARG A 81 10.01 9.88 -0.83
C ARG A 81 9.81 8.41 -1.08
N THR A 82 10.37 7.58 -0.20
CA THR A 82 10.17 6.12 -0.23
C THR A 82 9.88 5.62 1.18
N SER A 83 8.87 4.76 1.29
CA SER A 83 8.54 4.01 2.51
C SER A 83 8.62 2.53 2.20
N ALA A 84 9.42 1.78 2.95
CA ALA A 84 9.59 0.34 2.80
C ALA A 84 8.87 -0.38 3.94
N LEU A 85 8.26 -1.52 3.66
CA LEU A 85 7.56 -2.32 4.66
C LEU A 85 7.73 -3.81 4.45
N ARG A 86 7.76 -4.55 5.56
CA ARG A 86 7.63 -6.01 5.63
C ARG A 86 6.44 -6.36 6.50
N PHE A 87 5.78 -7.46 6.21
CA PHE A 87 4.64 -7.94 6.99
C PHE A 87 4.60 -9.45 7.06
N HIS A 88 4.00 -9.98 8.12
CA HIS A 88 3.82 -11.40 8.38
C HIS A 88 2.48 -11.67 9.06
N THR A 89 1.95 -12.88 8.89
CA THR A 89 0.84 -13.41 9.67
C THR A 89 0.95 -14.92 9.81
N ARG A 90 0.61 -15.42 11.01
CA ARG A 90 0.48 -16.85 11.32
C ARG A 90 -0.93 -17.38 11.03
N ASP A 91 -1.85 -16.51 10.63
CA ASP A 91 -3.26 -16.85 10.40
C ASP A 91 -3.43 -17.77 9.19
N ARG A 92 -3.90 -19.00 9.43
CA ARG A 92 -4.06 -20.02 8.38
C ARG A 92 -5.03 -19.61 7.28
N LEU A 93 -6.02 -18.78 7.59
CA LEU A 93 -7.01 -18.26 6.65
C LEU A 93 -6.52 -17.02 5.89
N SER A 94 -5.30 -16.54 6.15
CA SER A 94 -4.71 -15.50 5.32
C SER A 94 -4.23 -16.07 3.98
N PRO A 95 -4.58 -15.44 2.84
CA PRO A 95 -4.01 -15.79 1.55
C PRO A 95 -2.53 -15.38 1.41
N ILE A 96 -2.01 -14.56 2.34
CA ILE A 96 -0.62 -14.10 2.37
C ILE A 96 0.03 -14.53 3.70
N ARG A 97 1.21 -15.15 3.66
CA ARG A 97 1.97 -15.54 4.88
C ARG A 97 2.94 -14.47 5.33
N SER A 98 3.65 -13.92 4.37
CA SER A 98 4.65 -12.88 4.59
C SER A 98 4.85 -12.14 3.29
N GLY A 99 5.14 -10.85 3.36
CA GLY A 99 5.43 -10.07 2.19
C GLY A 99 6.29 -8.87 2.50
N HIS A 100 6.80 -8.29 1.44
CA HIS A 100 7.63 -7.11 1.49
C HIS A 100 7.26 -6.20 0.33
N GLY A 101 7.22 -4.91 0.59
CA GLY A 101 6.82 -3.92 -0.39
C GLY A 101 7.41 -2.57 -0.10
N PHE A 102 7.28 -1.70 -1.08
CA PHE A 102 7.61 -0.30 -0.91
C PHE A 102 6.57 0.56 -1.57
N TRP A 103 6.47 1.78 -1.06
CA TRP A 103 5.74 2.89 -1.61
C TRP A 103 6.72 3.96 -2.03
N ARG A 104 6.45 4.60 -3.16
CA ARG A 104 7.25 5.70 -3.67
C ARG A 104 6.36 6.84 -4.11
N TYR A 105 6.79 8.04 -3.77
CA TYR A 105 6.09 9.30 -4.01
C TYR A 105 7.03 10.15 -4.84
N VAL A 106 6.71 10.32 -6.12
CA VAL A 106 7.55 11.04 -7.06
C VAL A 106 6.85 12.36 -7.39
N PRO A 107 7.48 13.52 -7.11
CA PRO A 107 6.98 14.80 -7.58
C PRO A 107 6.85 14.80 -9.11
N ASP A 108 5.74 15.32 -9.63
CA ASP A 108 5.46 15.44 -11.05
C ASP A 108 4.65 16.72 -11.31
N GLY A 109 5.34 17.86 -11.33
CA GLY A 109 4.70 19.18 -11.45
C GLY A 109 3.80 19.50 -10.25
N ASP A 110 2.52 19.76 -10.51
CA ASP A 110 1.47 19.98 -9.52
C ASP A 110 0.86 18.66 -8.98
N ARG A 111 1.44 17.52 -9.35
CA ARG A 111 0.95 16.18 -9.00
C ARG A 111 2.01 15.39 -8.27
N THR A 112 1.54 14.34 -7.62
CA THR A 112 2.38 13.28 -7.07
C THR A 112 2.04 11.98 -7.76
N VAL A 113 3.07 11.32 -8.29
CA VAL A 113 2.96 9.95 -8.74
C VAL A 113 3.20 9.04 -7.55
N PHE A 114 2.14 8.36 -7.13
CA PHE A 114 2.14 7.39 -6.06
C PHE A 114 2.17 5.98 -6.62
N LEU A 115 3.18 5.20 -6.24
CA LEU A 115 3.35 3.84 -6.71
C LEU A 115 3.72 2.88 -5.59
N THR A 116 3.42 1.60 -5.82
CA THR A 116 3.86 0.50 -4.99
C THR A 116 4.38 -0.66 -5.82
N GLY A 117 5.41 -1.31 -5.30
CA GLY A 117 5.84 -2.63 -5.72
C GLY A 117 5.92 -3.53 -4.51
N TYR A 118 5.29 -4.70 -4.55
CA TYR A 118 5.38 -5.67 -3.47
C TYR A 118 5.28 -7.11 -3.96
N ASP A 119 5.94 -7.99 -3.22
CA ASP A 119 5.84 -9.43 -3.41
C ASP A 119 5.56 -10.10 -2.07
N TYR A 120 5.04 -11.32 -2.13
CA TYR A 120 4.65 -12.06 -0.95
C TYR A 120 4.70 -13.58 -1.18
N THR A 121 4.90 -14.29 -0.07
CA THR A 121 4.76 -15.74 0.03
C THR A 121 3.28 -16.10 0.20
N PRO A 122 2.69 -16.88 -0.71
CA PRO A 122 1.27 -17.23 -0.64
C PRO A 122 0.97 -18.16 0.53
N GLY A 123 -0.19 -17.97 1.14
CA GLY A 123 -0.68 -18.80 2.25
C GLY A 123 -1.53 -19.99 1.85
N TRP A 124 -2.02 -20.01 0.61
CA TRP A 124 -2.90 -21.05 0.05
C TRP A 124 -2.29 -21.78 -1.15
N GLY A 125 -0.97 -21.67 -1.35
CA GLY A 125 -0.26 -22.36 -2.42
C GLY A 125 -0.82 -22.00 -3.81
N PRO A 126 -1.30 -22.96 -4.63
CA PRO A 126 -1.72 -22.73 -6.02
C PRO A 126 -2.84 -21.69 -6.21
N LEU A 127 -3.68 -21.45 -5.20
CA LEU A 127 -4.72 -20.41 -5.28
C LEU A 127 -4.13 -18.99 -5.45
N ASP A 128 -2.81 -18.84 -5.27
CA ASP A 128 -2.10 -17.59 -5.55
C ASP A 128 -2.33 -17.06 -6.98
N LEU A 129 -2.54 -17.95 -7.95
CA LEU A 129 -2.81 -17.58 -9.34
C LEU A 129 -4.07 -16.69 -9.49
N ILE A 130 -5.02 -16.81 -8.56
CA ILE A 130 -6.25 -16.01 -8.52
C ILE A 130 -6.11 -14.87 -7.49
N VAL A 131 -5.54 -15.18 -6.31
CA VAL A 131 -5.36 -14.22 -5.23
C VAL A 131 -4.47 -13.05 -5.66
N ARG A 132 -3.36 -13.30 -6.36
CA ARG A 132 -2.38 -12.27 -6.72
C ARG A 132 -2.98 -11.22 -7.67
N PRO A 133 -3.69 -11.58 -8.76
CA PRO A 133 -4.47 -10.62 -9.55
C PRO A 133 -5.50 -9.83 -8.73
N LEU A 134 -6.23 -10.50 -7.82
CA LEU A 134 -7.24 -9.85 -6.98
C LEU A 134 -6.64 -8.84 -6.00
N LEU A 135 -5.53 -9.18 -5.35
CA LEU A 135 -4.80 -8.27 -4.46
C LEU A 135 -4.28 -7.05 -5.21
N GLY A 136 -3.79 -7.30 -6.42
CA GLY A 136 -3.39 -6.24 -7.32
C GLY A 136 -4.54 -5.31 -7.71
N TRP A 137 -5.67 -5.87 -8.12
CA TRP A 137 -6.88 -5.11 -8.41
C TRP A 137 -7.34 -4.32 -7.17
N ALA A 138 -7.34 -4.95 -5.98
CA ALA A 138 -7.71 -4.31 -4.72
C ALA A 138 -6.79 -3.13 -4.39
N THR A 139 -5.49 -3.27 -4.63
CA THR A 139 -4.50 -2.20 -4.44
C THR A 139 -4.79 -1.02 -5.39
N ALA A 140 -5.04 -1.31 -6.67
CA ALA A 140 -5.39 -0.28 -7.66
C ALA A 140 -6.71 0.42 -7.33
N TRP A 141 -7.72 -0.33 -6.89
CA TRP A 141 -8.98 0.26 -6.46
C TRP A 141 -8.81 1.16 -5.22
N SER A 142 -8.03 0.71 -4.22
CA SER A 142 -7.66 1.52 -3.05
C SER A 142 -6.95 2.82 -3.46
N PHE A 143 -6.03 2.76 -4.43
CA PHE A 143 -5.30 3.93 -4.91
C PHE A 143 -6.23 4.95 -5.59
N ASP A 144 -7.16 4.51 -6.45
CA ASP A 144 -8.13 5.44 -7.04
C ASP A 144 -9.10 6.01 -5.99
N ARG A 145 -9.43 5.24 -4.95
CA ARG A 145 -10.25 5.72 -3.83
C ARG A 145 -9.53 6.79 -3.01
N LEU A 146 -8.23 6.62 -2.76
CA LEU A 146 -7.38 7.63 -2.14
C LEU A 146 -7.31 8.88 -3.03
N ARG A 147 -7.07 8.71 -4.34
CA ARG A 147 -7.04 9.81 -5.31
C ARG A 147 -8.32 10.62 -5.27
N ILE A 148 -9.48 9.97 -5.33
CA ILE A 148 -10.79 10.64 -5.25
C ILE A 148 -10.92 11.42 -3.95
N TRP A 149 -10.52 10.81 -2.82
CA TRP A 149 -10.60 11.50 -1.53
C TRP A 149 -9.73 12.76 -1.50
N ILE A 150 -8.50 12.68 -1.98
CA ILE A 150 -7.56 13.80 -2.02
C ILE A 150 -8.06 14.90 -2.99
N GLU A 151 -8.44 14.54 -4.21
CA GLU A 151 -8.73 15.50 -5.28
C GLU A 151 -10.12 16.15 -5.14
N THR A 152 -11.06 15.49 -4.48
CA THR A 152 -12.47 15.94 -4.42
C THR A 152 -12.98 16.18 -3.01
N GLY A 153 -12.22 15.80 -1.97
CA GLY A 153 -12.66 15.83 -0.59
C GLY A 153 -13.72 14.77 -0.25
N VAL A 154 -14.17 13.95 -1.21
CA VAL A 154 -15.19 12.91 -0.95
C VAL A 154 -14.60 11.84 -0.04
N PRO A 155 -15.15 11.63 1.16
CA PRO A 155 -14.60 10.70 2.13
C PRO A 155 -14.60 9.26 1.59
N PRO A 156 -13.58 8.44 1.89
CA PRO A 156 -13.48 7.08 1.37
C PRO A 156 -14.71 6.23 1.69
N GLU A 157 -15.36 6.45 2.85
CA GLU A 157 -16.53 5.70 3.32
C GLU A 157 -17.73 5.79 2.38
N ARG A 158 -17.79 6.83 1.53
CA ARG A 158 -18.81 6.95 0.48
C ARG A 158 -18.66 5.91 -0.62
N TRP A 159 -17.49 5.30 -0.71
CA TRP A 159 -17.15 4.23 -1.62
C TRP A 159 -16.88 2.95 -0.83
N PRO A 160 -17.91 2.25 -0.32
CA PRO A 160 -17.73 0.91 0.23
C PRO A 160 -17.34 -0.07 -0.90
N LEU A 161 -16.84 -1.27 -0.56
CA LEU A 161 -16.45 -2.26 -1.57
C LEU A 161 -17.61 -2.62 -2.52
N VAL A 162 -18.86 -2.63 -2.04
CA VAL A 162 -20.05 -2.84 -2.88
C VAL A 162 -20.22 -1.79 -3.98
N SER A 163 -19.60 -0.61 -3.86
CA SER A 163 -19.64 0.41 -4.92
C SER A 163 -19.01 -0.04 -6.24
N VAL A 164 -18.26 -1.14 -6.26
CA VAL A 164 -17.72 -1.76 -7.47
C VAL A 164 -18.84 -2.14 -8.45
N VAL A 165 -20.01 -2.53 -7.95
CA VAL A 165 -21.17 -2.88 -8.79
C VAL A 165 -22.03 -1.67 -9.16
N TRP A 166 -21.74 -0.47 -8.64
CA TRP A 166 -22.47 0.77 -8.99
C TRP A 166 -22.00 1.32 -10.33
N TRP A 167 -22.11 0.55 -11.41
CA TRP A 167 -21.56 0.88 -12.72
C TRP A 167 -22.09 2.21 -13.30
N TRP A 168 -23.28 2.66 -12.87
CA TRP A 168 -23.86 3.96 -13.19
C TRP A 168 -23.14 5.16 -12.52
N ARG A 169 -22.48 4.96 -11.38
CA ARG A 169 -21.66 6.00 -10.72
C ARG A 169 -20.35 6.15 -11.48
N ARG A 170 -20.19 7.27 -12.18
CA ARG A 170 -18.95 7.60 -12.92
C ARG A 170 -17.82 8.03 -12.00
N ASP A 171 -18.17 8.59 -10.85
CA ASP A 171 -17.29 9.10 -9.80
C ASP A 171 -16.75 8.03 -8.85
N ARG A 172 -17.25 6.79 -8.93
CA ARG A 172 -16.75 5.67 -8.10
C ARG A 172 -15.27 5.36 -8.37
N PRO A 173 -14.56 4.74 -7.41
CA PRO A 173 -13.22 4.23 -7.64
C PRO A 173 -13.20 3.08 -8.65
N ARG A 174 -12.18 3.06 -9.51
CA ARG A 174 -11.96 2.07 -10.57
C ARG A 174 -10.48 1.69 -10.64
N ALA A 175 -10.18 0.41 -10.40
CA ALA A 175 -8.82 -0.12 -10.54
C ALA A 175 -8.21 0.14 -11.94
N ALA A 176 -9.04 0.20 -12.98
CA ALA A 176 -8.62 0.47 -14.36
C ALA A 176 -8.03 1.88 -14.58
N ARG A 177 -8.19 2.81 -13.62
CA ARG A 177 -7.55 4.14 -13.67
C ARG A 177 -6.10 4.14 -13.20
N CYS A 178 -5.64 3.03 -12.63
CA CYS A 178 -4.25 2.88 -12.19
C CYS A 178 -3.46 2.01 -13.17
N ALA A 179 -2.20 2.36 -13.38
CA ALA A 179 -1.30 1.52 -14.14
C ALA A 179 -0.88 0.30 -13.30
N ARG A 180 -0.88 -0.88 -13.93
CA ARG A 180 -0.54 -2.18 -13.29
C ARG A 180 0.84 -2.70 -13.71
N THR A 181 1.50 -1.97 -14.59
CA THR A 181 2.83 -2.26 -15.10
C THR A 181 3.57 -0.93 -15.23
N PRO A 182 4.85 -0.85 -14.81
CA PRO A 182 5.61 0.38 -14.94
C PRO A 182 5.83 0.73 -16.41
N THR A 183 5.82 2.02 -16.73
CA THR A 183 6.20 2.48 -18.07
C THR A 183 7.67 2.16 -18.36
N ARG A 184 8.08 2.18 -19.64
CA ARG A 184 9.49 1.96 -20.02
C ARG A 184 10.41 2.99 -19.37
N ALA A 185 9.98 4.25 -19.32
CA ALA A 185 10.71 5.33 -18.64
C ALA A 185 10.87 5.05 -17.13
N ARG A 186 9.81 4.62 -16.45
CA ARG A 186 9.84 4.26 -15.00
C ARG A 186 10.74 3.06 -14.70
N ARG A 187 10.85 2.11 -15.63
CA ARG A 187 11.81 1.00 -15.54
C ARG A 187 13.25 1.50 -15.69
N GLY A 188 13.51 2.33 -16.70
CA GLY A 188 14.84 2.87 -16.96
C GLY A 188 15.38 3.76 -15.84
N SER A 189 14.52 4.49 -15.12
CA SER A 189 14.95 5.36 -14.01
C SER A 189 15.15 4.65 -12.67
N GLY A 190 14.86 3.34 -12.57
CA GLY A 190 14.90 2.60 -11.31
C GLY A 190 13.80 3.00 -10.30
N VAL A 191 12.87 3.89 -10.70
CA VAL A 191 11.73 4.33 -9.88
C VAL A 191 10.73 3.20 -9.64
N ALA A 192 10.73 2.16 -10.47
CA ALA A 192 9.98 0.94 -10.17
C ALA A 192 10.81 -0.08 -9.37
N THR A 193 12.09 0.13 -9.10
CA THR A 193 12.96 -0.85 -8.42
C THR A 193 12.79 -0.78 -6.90
N ALA A 194 12.82 -1.96 -6.26
CA ALA A 194 12.78 -2.07 -4.81
C ALA A 194 13.96 -1.31 -4.18
N PRO A 195 13.75 -0.54 -3.10
CA PRO A 195 14.83 0.16 -2.42
C PRO A 195 15.66 -0.83 -1.59
N ALA A 196 16.97 -0.57 -1.45
CA ALA A 196 17.85 -1.38 -0.60
C ALA A 196 17.38 -1.44 0.88
N THR A 197 16.69 -0.41 1.35
CA THR A 197 16.09 -0.39 2.70
C THR A 197 15.05 -1.49 2.90
N LEU A 198 14.43 -2.01 1.83
CA LEU A 198 13.48 -3.13 1.91
C LEU A 198 14.16 -4.46 2.25
N GLU A 199 15.41 -4.63 1.81
CA GLU A 199 16.21 -5.82 2.12
C GLU A 199 16.74 -5.77 3.55
N ALA A 200 17.09 -4.58 4.03
CA ALA A 200 17.60 -4.33 5.38
C ALA A 200 16.53 -4.36 6.50
N LEU A 201 15.24 -4.44 6.16
CA LEU A 201 14.17 -4.50 7.16
C LEU A 201 14.21 -5.82 7.94
N PRO A 202 14.11 -5.81 9.29
CA PRO A 202 14.08 -7.03 10.08
C PRO A 202 12.84 -7.88 9.76
N ASP A 203 12.91 -9.19 9.98
CA ASP A 203 11.75 -10.06 9.79
C ASP A 203 10.71 -9.77 10.89
N PRO A 204 9.46 -9.40 10.54
CA PRO A 204 8.38 -9.21 11.52
C PRO A 204 8.05 -10.46 12.36
N LYS A 205 8.57 -11.64 12.01
CA LYS A 205 8.44 -12.87 12.82
C LYS A 205 9.16 -12.80 14.17
N ASP A 206 10.24 -12.04 14.27
CA ASP A 206 11.15 -12.05 15.42
C ASP A 206 10.60 -11.29 16.65
N GLY A 207 9.39 -10.72 16.55
CA GLY A 207 8.72 -10.01 17.65
C GLY A 207 7.26 -10.40 17.87
N ALA A 208 6.82 -11.52 17.29
CA ALA A 208 5.43 -12.01 17.35
C ALA A 208 5.31 -13.31 18.13
#